data_AF-A0A0G1QXG2-F1
#
_entry.id   AF-A0A0G1QXG2-F1
#
_cell.length_a   1.000
_cell.length_b   1.000
_cell.length_c   1.000
_cell.angle_alpha   90.00
_cell.angle_beta   90.00
_cell.angle_gamma   90.00
#
_symmetry.space_group_name_H-M   'P 1'
#
loop_
_entity.id
_entity.type
_entity.pdbx_description
1 polymer ?
#
loop_
_entity_poly.entity_id
_entity_poly.type
_entity_poly.pdbx_seq_one_letter_code
_entity_poly.pdbx_strand_id
1 'polypeptide(L)'
;MSYKFLADAVMVIHAALIFLILIGILISIRYKRFRPMESIALLSAVLVWSLYGGCPATFLENHLRILAGNPLPLTEVGFIPFYFDKWFSLSMTRYQLTWATYMTALVFFLISIEWVSPYLNIELFKLRKALGFIKN
;
A
#
# COMPACT_ATOMS: atom_id res chain seq x y z
N MET A 1 -4.39 -19.03 24.90
CA MET A 1 -4.35 -19.06 23.42
C MET A 1 -2.90 -19.00 23.00
N SER A 2 -2.43 -19.88 22.13
CA SER A 2 -1.01 -19.89 21.74
C SER A 2 -0.70 -18.60 20.99
N TYR A 3 0.21 -17.77 21.51
CA TYR A 3 0.70 -16.56 20.82
C TYR A 3 1.21 -16.86 19.40
N LYS A 4 1.64 -18.11 19.17
CA LYS A 4 1.97 -18.64 17.84
C LYS A 4 0.80 -18.58 16.86
N PHE A 5 -0.40 -18.98 17.29
CA PHE A 5 -1.60 -18.96 16.44
C PHE A 5 -2.01 -17.52 16.08
N LEU A 6 -1.94 -16.59 17.02
CA LEU A 6 -2.19 -15.17 16.73
C LEU A 6 -1.14 -14.61 15.76
N ALA A 7 0.14 -14.96 15.93
CA ALA A 7 1.19 -14.54 15.01
C ALA A 7 0.96 -15.08 13.59
N ASP A 8 0.57 -16.35 13.46
CA ASP A 8 0.24 -16.97 12.18
C ASP A 8 -0.99 -16.29 11.54
N ALA A 9 -2.02 -15.96 12.32
CA ALA A 9 -3.19 -15.24 11.83
C ALA A 9 -2.85 -13.83 11.33
N VAL A 10 -2.02 -13.08 12.07
CA VAL A 10 -1.55 -11.75 11.64
C VAL A 10 -0.75 -11.85 10.35
N MET A 11 0.14 -12.85 10.23
CA MET A 11 0.89 -13.11 9.00
C MET A 11 -0.06 -13.35 7.81
N VAL A 12 -1.07 -14.21 7.95
CA VAL A 12 -2.04 -14.50 6.88
C VAL A 12 -2.84 -13.26 6.49
N ILE A 13 -3.35 -12.50 7.47
CA ILE A 13 -4.09 -11.26 7.22
C ILE A 13 -3.22 -10.24 6.50
N HIS A 14 -1.97 -10.08 6.94
CA HIS A 14 -1.03 -9.15 6.31
C HIS A 14 -0.71 -9.57 4.87
N ALA A 15 -0.45 -10.86 4.63
CA ALA A 15 -0.27 -11.38 3.28
C ALA A 15 -1.52 -11.15 2.41
N ALA A 16 -2.72 -11.41 2.93
CA ALA A 16 -3.97 -11.21 2.21
C ALA A 16 -4.19 -9.74 1.83
N LEU A 17 -3.85 -8.79 2.70
CA LEU A 17 -3.91 -7.35 2.38
C LEU A 17 -2.97 -6.98 1.22
N ILE A 18 -1.75 -7.52 1.22
CA ILE A 18 -0.79 -7.30 0.11
C ILE A 18 -1.36 -7.86 -1.19
N PHE A 19 -1.90 -9.09 -1.16
CA PHE A 19 -2.55 -9.69 -2.34
C PHE A 19 -3.73 -8.86 -2.84
N LEU A 20 -4.54 -8.29 -1.94
CA LEU A 20 -5.69 -7.48 -2.29
C LEU A 20 -5.28 -6.19 -3.01
N ILE A 21 -4.19 -5.54 -2.57
CA ILE A 21 -3.60 -4.38 -3.27
C ILE A 21 -3.09 -4.80 -4.65
N LEU A 22 -2.37 -5.93 -4.77
CA LEU A 22 -1.90 -6.41 -6.08
C LEU A 22 -3.05 -6.71 -7.05
N ILE A 23 -4.14 -7.29 -6.56
CA ILE A 23 -5.36 -7.52 -7.34
C ILE A 23 -6.00 -6.18 -7.72
N GLY A 24 -6.06 -5.22 -6.80
CA GLY A 24 -6.57 -3.87 -7.05
C GLY A 24 -5.80 -3.14 -8.16
N ILE A 25 -4.46 -3.24 -8.14
CA ILE A 25 -3.57 -2.79 -9.22
C ILE A 25 -3.97 -3.44 -10.56
N LEU A 26 -4.10 -4.77 -10.63
CA LEU A 26 -4.47 -5.46 -11.87
C LEU A 26 -5.87 -5.05 -12.38
N ILE A 27 -6.84 -4.91 -11.48
CA ILE A 27 -8.20 -4.46 -11.79
C ILE A 27 -8.16 -3.02 -12.32
N SER A 28 -7.38 -2.12 -11.72
CA SER A 28 -7.28 -0.72 -12.12
C SER A 28 -6.62 -0.52 -13.50
N ILE A 29 -5.73 -1.44 -13.90
CA ILE A 29 -5.17 -1.50 -15.25
C ILE A 29 -6.28 -1.83 -16.26
N ARG A 30 -7.12 -2.83 -15.97
CA ARG A 30 -8.22 -3.27 -16.84
C ARG A 30 -9.42 -2.30 -16.86
N TYR A 31 -9.73 -1.70 -15.71
CA TYR A 31 -10.91 -0.87 -15.48
C TYR A 31 -10.49 0.49 -14.92
N LYS A 32 -10.34 1.46 -15.83
CA LYS A 32 -9.81 2.80 -15.52
C LYS A 32 -10.57 3.54 -14.41
N ARG A 33 -11.86 3.24 -14.22
CA ARG A 33 -12.72 3.82 -13.17
C ARG A 33 -12.21 3.55 -11.74
N PHE A 34 -11.49 2.45 -11.52
CA PHE A 34 -10.97 2.10 -10.20
C PHE A 34 -9.59 2.71 -9.91
N ARG A 35 -8.95 3.38 -10.88
CA ARG A 35 -7.63 3.98 -10.70
C ARG A 35 -7.56 4.97 -9.53
N PRO A 36 -8.52 5.88 -9.31
CA PRO A 36 -8.46 6.78 -8.16
C PRO A 36 -8.57 6.05 -6.82
N MET A 37 -9.41 5.02 -6.75
CA MET A 37 -9.56 4.21 -5.52
C MET A 37 -8.27 3.47 -5.20
N GLU A 38 -7.64 2.86 -6.20
CA GLU A 38 -6.36 2.18 -6.04
C GLU A 38 -5.25 3.14 -5.65
N SER A 39 -5.20 4.34 -6.25
CA SER A 39 -4.21 5.35 -5.90
C SER A 39 -4.37 5.84 -4.46
N ILE A 40 -5.60 5.99 -3.96
CA ILE A 40 -5.85 6.32 -2.56
C ILE A 40 -5.37 5.17 -1.64
N ALA A 41 -5.66 3.92 -2.00
CA ALA A 41 -5.19 2.75 -1.25
C ALA A 41 -3.66 2.71 -1.17
N LEU A 42 -2.97 2.86 -2.31
CA LEU A 42 -1.50 2.90 -2.37
C LEU A 42 -0.90 4.08 -1.60
N LEU A 43 -1.48 5.28 -1.73
CA LEU A 43 -1.04 6.45 -0.96
C LEU A 43 -1.22 6.23 0.54
N SER A 44 -2.36 5.66 0.96
CA SER A 44 -2.61 5.34 2.37
C SER A 44 -1.59 4.33 2.89
N ALA A 45 -1.23 3.32 2.09
CA ALA A 45 -0.21 2.35 2.44
C ALA A 45 1.18 3.00 2.58
N VAL A 46 1.55 3.89 1.66
CA VAL A 46 2.81 4.67 1.75
C VAL A 46 2.83 5.58 2.98
N LEU A 47 1.72 6.24 3.30
CA LEU A 47 1.61 7.07 4.50
C LEU A 47 1.79 6.25 5.78
N VAL A 48 1.07 5.13 5.91
CA VAL A 48 1.21 4.23 7.07
C VAL A 48 2.64 3.70 7.16
N TRP A 49 3.23 3.27 6.04
CA TRP A 49 4.62 2.81 6.02
C TRP A 49 5.59 3.91 6.48
N SER A 50 5.41 5.13 6.00
CA SER A 50 6.27 6.28 6.33
C SER A 50 6.15 6.69 7.79
N LEU A 51 4.95 6.68 8.37
CA LEU A 51 4.70 7.09 9.76
C LEU A 51 5.27 6.13 10.79
N TYR A 52 5.23 4.82 10.51
CA TYR A 52 5.67 3.78 11.46
C TYR A 52 7.03 3.17 11.11
N GLY A 53 7.71 3.65 10.07
CA GLY A 53 8.98 3.08 9.58
C GLY A 53 8.84 1.65 9.04
N GLY A 54 7.63 1.23 8.70
CA GLY A 54 7.26 -0.11 8.29
C GLY A 54 5.75 -0.35 8.43
N CYS A 55 5.29 -1.57 8.08
CA CYS A 55 3.89 -1.92 8.27
C CYS A 55 3.60 -2.27 9.74
N PRO A 56 2.57 -1.69 10.39
CA PRO A 56 2.21 -1.98 11.78
C PRO A 56 1.87 -3.45 12.01
N ALA A 57 1.35 -4.15 11.00
CA ALA A 57 1.10 -5.59 11.07
C ALA A 57 2.39 -6.40 11.25
N THR A 58 3.51 -5.95 10.66
CA THR A 58 4.84 -6.58 10.84
C THR A 58 5.34 -6.44 12.28
N PHE A 59 5.14 -5.26 12.88
CA PHE A 59 5.50 -5.03 14.29
C PHE A 59 4.66 -5.90 15.23
N LEU A 60 3.35 -5.99 14.95
CA LEU A 60 2.45 -6.82 15.72
C LEU A 60 2.81 -8.31 15.61
N GLU A 61 3.10 -8.80 14.40
CA GLU A 61 3.58 -10.17 14.20
C GLU A 61 4.86 -10.43 14.98
N ASN A 62 5.86 -9.55 14.87
CA ASN A 62 7.12 -9.72 15.58
C ASN A 62 6.92 -9.76 17.10
N HIS A 63 6.07 -8.86 17.63
CA HIS A 63 5.76 -8.83 19.05
C HIS A 63 5.11 -10.14 19.52
N LEU A 64 4.14 -10.68 18.77
CA LEU A 64 3.50 -11.95 19.07
C LEU A 64 4.47 -13.14 18.97
N ARG A 65 5.41 -13.10 18.01
CA ARG A 65 6.46 -14.10 17.82
C ARG A 65 7.47 -14.10 18.98
N ILE A 66 7.85 -12.93 19.47
CA ILE A 66 8.68 -12.78 20.68
C ILE A 66 7.97 -13.40 21.89
N LEU A 67 6.69 -13.07 22.11
CA LEU A 67 5.88 -13.65 23.19
C LEU A 67 5.68 -15.16 23.05
N ALA A 68 5.70 -15.68 21.82
CA ALA A 68 5.66 -17.11 21.53
C ALA A 68 7.03 -17.82 21.65
N GLY A 69 8.09 -17.11 22.07
CA GLY A 69 9.44 -17.66 22.21
C GLY A 69 10.16 -17.94 20.88
N ASN A 70 9.68 -17.40 19.76
CA ASN A 70 10.25 -17.60 18.42
C ASN A 70 10.51 -16.24 17.75
N PRO A 71 11.45 -15.43 18.26
CA PRO A 71 11.73 -14.11 17.69
C PRO A 71 12.19 -14.23 16.23
N LEU A 72 11.71 -13.32 15.38
CA LEU A 72 12.09 -13.24 13.97
C LEU A 72 12.63 -11.83 13.67
N PRO A 73 13.60 -11.67 12.76
CA PRO A 73 14.15 -10.35 12.41
C PRO A 73 13.21 -9.54 11.49
N LEU A 74 11.89 -9.63 11.69
CA LEU A 74 10.85 -8.99 10.90
C LEU A 74 10.94 -7.45 10.93
N THR A 75 11.32 -6.87 12.06
CA THR A 75 11.46 -5.41 12.24
C THR A 75 12.72 -4.84 11.59
N GLU A 76 13.70 -5.66 11.23
CA GLU A 76 14.93 -5.25 10.57
C GLU A 76 14.89 -5.56 9.06
N VAL A 77 14.43 -6.75 8.68
CA VAL A 77 14.36 -7.21 7.29
C VAL A 77 13.09 -6.70 6.61
N GLY A 78 11.96 -6.68 7.33
CA GLY A 78 10.63 -6.41 6.79
C GLY A 78 9.88 -7.70 6.42
N PHE A 79 8.55 -7.62 6.35
CA PHE A 79 7.68 -8.77 6.10
C PHE A 79 7.92 -9.40 4.72
N ILE A 80 7.75 -8.63 3.64
CA ILE A 80 7.90 -9.15 2.27
C ILE A 80 9.31 -9.71 2.03
N PRO A 81 10.41 -9.01 2.36
CA PRO A 81 11.75 -9.55 2.08
C PRO A 81 12.05 -10.82 2.89
N PHE A 82 11.59 -10.90 4.14
CA PHE A 82 11.76 -12.09 4.97
C PHE A 82 11.02 -13.31 4.40
N TYR A 83 9.76 -13.15 4.00
CA TYR A 83 8.96 -14.24 3.45
C TYR A 83 9.35 -14.59 2.00
N PHE A 84 9.80 -13.61 1.20
CA PHE A 84 10.33 -13.86 -0.14
C PHE A 84 11.62 -14.67 -0.10
N ASP A 85 12.55 -14.32 0.78
CA ASP A 85 13.78 -15.08 0.98
C ASP A 85 13.46 -16.50 1.46
N LYS A 86 12.55 -16.63 2.42
CA LYS A 86 12.16 -17.92 2.99
C LYS A 86 11.47 -18.86 2.00
N TRP A 87 10.63 -18.36 1.09
CA TRP A 87 9.84 -19.19 0.19
C TRP A 87 10.42 -19.33 -1.21
N PHE A 88 11.10 -18.29 -1.71
CA PHE A 88 11.62 -18.24 -3.07
C PHE A 88 13.14 -18.16 -3.14
N SER A 89 13.84 -18.11 -2.00
CA SER A 89 15.31 -17.94 -1.93
C SER A 89 15.81 -16.72 -2.70
N LEU A 90 14.98 -15.68 -2.77
CA LEU A 90 15.28 -14.41 -3.42
C LEU A 90 15.57 -13.37 -2.33
N SER A 91 16.85 -13.02 -2.19
CA SER A 91 17.28 -11.98 -1.26
C SER A 91 16.88 -10.60 -1.80
N MET A 92 15.91 -9.98 -1.14
CA MET A 92 15.53 -8.59 -1.39
C MET A 92 15.93 -7.72 -0.20
N THR A 93 16.44 -6.54 -0.49
CA THR A 93 16.72 -5.56 0.57
C THR A 93 15.48 -4.75 0.90
N ARG A 94 15.34 -4.33 2.17
CA ARG A 94 14.28 -3.39 2.59
C ARG A 94 14.24 -2.14 1.72
N TYR A 95 15.42 -1.61 1.38
CA TYR A 95 15.53 -0.40 0.55
C TYR A 95 14.94 -0.59 -0.84
N GLN A 96 15.22 -1.70 -1.51
CA GLN A 96 14.65 -2.01 -2.83
C GLN A 96 13.12 -2.06 -2.78
N LEU A 97 12.56 -2.71 -1.75
CA LEU A 97 11.12 -2.82 -1.59
C LEU A 97 10.46 -1.47 -1.30
N THR A 98 11.03 -0.67 -0.39
CA THR A 98 10.49 0.67 -0.08
C THR A 98 10.48 1.54 -1.33
N TRP A 99 11.59 1.56 -2.09
CA TRP A 99 11.67 2.30 -3.35
C TRP A 99 10.65 1.81 -4.38
N ALA A 100 10.53 0.49 -4.57
CA ALA A 100 9.54 -0.08 -5.49
C ALA A 100 8.11 0.32 -5.11
N THR A 101 7.79 0.31 -3.81
CA THR A 101 6.47 0.69 -3.29
C THR A 101 6.18 2.17 -3.54
N TYR A 102 7.15 3.04 -3.27
CA TYR A 102 6.99 4.50 -3.46
C TYR A 102 6.86 4.85 -4.94
N MET A 103 7.68 4.25 -5.80
CA MET A 103 7.59 4.44 -7.25
C MET A 103 6.25 3.95 -7.79
N THR A 104 5.78 2.79 -7.34
CA THR A 104 4.47 2.24 -7.75
C THR A 104 3.35 3.19 -7.33
N ALA A 105 3.34 3.63 -6.07
CA ALA A 105 2.35 4.58 -5.58
C ALA A 105 2.37 5.91 -6.34
N LEU A 106 3.56 6.45 -6.64
CA LEU A 106 3.72 7.69 -7.40
C LEU A 106 3.19 7.53 -8.84
N VAL A 107 3.55 6.46 -9.53
CA VAL A 107 3.08 6.18 -10.91
C VAL A 107 1.56 6.06 -10.94
N PHE A 108 0.98 5.29 -10.02
CA PHE A 108 -0.48 5.15 -9.94
C PHE A 108 -1.17 6.46 -9.58
N PHE A 109 -0.57 7.27 -8.70
CA PHE A 109 -1.08 8.59 -8.39
C PHE A 109 -1.12 9.51 -9.61
N LEU A 110 -0.03 9.60 -10.37
CA LEU A 110 0.05 10.41 -11.60
C LEU A 110 -0.97 9.94 -12.65
N ILE A 111 -1.08 8.63 -12.87
CA ILE A 111 -2.06 8.04 -13.80
C ILE A 111 -3.50 8.33 -13.33
N SER A 112 -3.74 8.40 -12.03
CA SER A 112 -5.06 8.74 -11.51
C SER A 112 -5.40 10.21 -11.70
N ILE A 113 -4.44 11.13 -11.55
CA ILE A 113 -4.64 12.56 -11.80
C ILE A 113 -5.01 12.78 -13.26
N GLU A 114 -4.33 12.14 -14.19
CA GLU A 114 -4.65 12.23 -15.62
C GLU A 114 -6.11 11.80 -15.89
N TRP A 115 -6.56 10.73 -15.24
CA TRP A 115 -7.93 10.25 -15.38
C TRP A 115 -8.98 11.18 -14.75
N VAL A 116 -8.66 11.82 -13.62
CA VAL A 116 -9.56 12.74 -12.89
C VAL A 116 -9.55 14.16 -13.48
N SER A 117 -8.48 14.56 -14.16
CA SER A 117 -8.28 15.88 -14.77
C SER A 117 -9.48 16.41 -15.59
N PRO A 118 -10.09 15.66 -16.52
CA PRO A 118 -11.25 16.17 -17.27
C PRO A 118 -12.46 16.46 -16.38
N TYR A 119 -12.70 15.64 -15.35
CA TYR A 119 -13.79 15.87 -14.38
C TYR A 119 -13.52 17.08 -13.50
N LEU A 120 -12.27 17.24 -13.01
CA LEU A 120 -11.86 18.40 -12.22
C LEU A 120 -12.01 19.71 -13.01
N ASN A 121 -11.63 19.72 -14.29
CA ASN A 121 -11.75 20.92 -15.13
C ASN A 121 -13.21 21.34 -15.33
N ILE A 122 -14.14 20.39 -15.49
CA ILE A 122 -15.58 20.68 -15.63
C ILE A 122 -16.12 21.29 -14.33
N GLU A 123 -15.81 20.69 -13.18
CA GLU A 123 -16.28 21.21 -11.88
C GLU A 123 -15.64 22.56 -11.53
N LEU A 124 -14.35 22.76 -11.81
CA LEU A 124 -13.67 24.05 -11.67
C LEU A 124 -14.30 25.12 -12.56
N PHE A 125 -14.68 24.79 -13.79
CA PHE A 125 -15.38 25.70 -14.68
C PHE A 125 -16.74 26.11 -14.13
N LYS A 126 -17.54 25.15 -13.63
CA LYS A 126 -18.82 25.44 -12.95
C LYS A 126 -18.63 26.34 -11.73
N LEU A 127 -17.60 26.08 -10.92
CA LEU A 127 -17.26 26.87 -9.73
C LEU A 127 -16.86 28.30 -10.10
N ARG A 128 -15.99 28.47 -11.11
CA ARG A 128 -15.58 29.79 -11.61
C ARG A 128 -16.77 30.58 -12.18
N LYS A 129 -17.71 29.91 -12.85
CA LYS A 129 -18.95 30.51 -13.34
C LYS A 129 -19.87 30.92 -12.19
N ALA A 130 -20.04 30.07 -11.18
CA ALA A 130 -20.86 30.37 -10.00
C ALA A 130 -20.30 31.53 -9.17
N LEU A 131 -18.98 31.64 -9.09
CA LEU A 131 -18.27 32.74 -8.39
C LEU A 131 -18.16 34.02 -9.23
N GLY A 132 -18.70 34.06 -10.45
CA GLY A 132 -18.73 35.26 -11.29
C GLY A 132 -17.40 35.64 -11.96
N PHE A 133 -16.38 34.78 -11.89
CA PHE A 133 -15.09 35.01 -12.55
C PHE A 133 -15.14 34.88 -14.08
N ILE A 134 -16.21 34.26 -14.62
CA ILE A 134 -16.42 34.07 -16.06
C ILE A 134 -17.80 34.61 -16.42
N LYS A 135 -17.84 35.72 -17.17
CA LYS A 135 -19.06 36.20 -17.86
C LYS A 135 -19.09 35.62 -19.27
N ASN A 136 -20.31 35.33 -19.75
CA ASN A 136 -20.58 34.87 -21.11
C ASN A 136 -19.96 35.79 -22.17
#